data_AF-A0A842TCG0-F1
#
_entry.id   AF-A0A842TCG0-F1
#
_cell.length_a   1.000
_cell.length_b   1.000
_cell.length_c   1.000
_cell.angle_alpha   90.00
_cell.angle_beta   90.00
_cell.angle_gamma   90.00
#
_symmetry.space_group_name_H-M   'P 1'
#
loop_
_entity.id
_entity.type
_entity.pdbx_description
1 polymer ?
#
loop_
_entity_poly.entity_id
_entity_poly.type
_entity_poly.pdbx_seq_one_letter_code
_entity_poly.pdbx_strand_id
1 'polypeptide(L)'
;MIFVEYLQVAGDETEAVKVDDENQPVTEPFGTVESTKGVSEVFSPVTGEIAETNEALEDDPEPINGDCYGEGWLIVVDPADMDADLENTQSAKEHAEWLKTL
;
A
#
# COMPACT_ATOMS: atom_id res chain seq x y z
N MET A 1 -4.21 2.11 -1.90
CA MET A 1 -2.89 1.76 -2.48
C MET A 1 -2.41 2.88 -3.41
N ILE A 2 -2.22 4.10 -2.89
CA ILE A 2 -1.79 5.29 -3.65
C ILE A 2 -0.26 5.48 -3.55
N PHE A 3 0.36 4.99 -2.47
CA PHE A 3 1.81 5.15 -2.23
C PHE A 3 2.69 4.37 -3.19
N VAL A 4 2.26 3.16 -3.60
CA VAL A 4 3.04 2.32 -4.52
C VAL A 4 3.06 2.89 -5.94
N GLU A 5 1.91 3.41 -6.43
CA GLU A 5 1.86 4.08 -7.74
C GLU A 5 2.80 5.31 -7.79
N TYR A 6 2.94 6.07 -6.70
CA TYR A 6 3.83 7.23 -6.67
C TYR A 6 5.32 6.85 -6.80
N LEU A 7 5.77 5.80 -6.10
CA LEU A 7 7.16 5.33 -6.16
C LEU A 7 7.53 4.84 -7.56
N GLN A 8 6.62 4.13 -8.23
CA GLN A 8 6.79 3.67 -9.60
C GLN A 8 6.96 4.84 -10.59
N VAL A 9 6.14 5.89 -10.47
CA VAL A 9 6.20 7.07 -11.36
C VAL A 9 7.50 7.86 -11.19
N ALA A 10 8.09 7.86 -9.99
CA ALA A 10 9.34 8.57 -9.73
C ALA A 10 10.60 7.84 -10.23
N GLY A 11 10.49 6.59 -10.70
CA GLY A 11 11.65 5.74 -11.04
C GLY A 11 12.53 5.50 -9.81
N ASP A 12 11.91 5.20 -8.67
CA ASP A 12 12.58 4.79 -7.44
C ASP A 12 12.52 3.27 -7.31
N GLU A 13 13.59 2.66 -6.80
CA GLU A 13 13.66 1.21 -6.61
C GLU A 13 13.44 0.88 -5.14
N THR A 14 12.51 -0.03 -4.87
CA THR A 14 12.20 -0.50 -3.52
C THR A 14 13.29 -1.45 -3.05
N GLU A 15 13.84 -1.18 -1.88
CA GLU A 15 14.91 -1.96 -1.26
C GLU A 15 14.39 -2.85 -0.13
N ALA A 16 13.37 -2.41 0.60
CA ALA A 16 12.77 -3.21 1.67
C ALA A 16 11.30 -2.86 1.92
N VAL A 17 10.56 -3.86 2.40
CA VAL A 17 9.14 -3.76 2.75
C VAL A 17 8.96 -4.38 4.13
N LYS A 18 8.23 -3.70 4.99
CA LYS A 18 7.83 -4.22 6.31
C LYS A 18 6.38 -3.87 6.55
N VAL A 19 5.61 -4.85 6.97
CA VAL A 19 4.18 -4.69 7.32
C VAL A 19 3.93 -5.32 8.68
N ASP A 20 2.90 -4.84 9.37
CA ASP A 20 2.42 -5.42 10.62
C ASP A 20 1.92 -6.86 10.40
N ASP A 21 1.97 -7.68 11.45
CA ASP A 21 1.56 -9.09 11.42
C ASP A 21 0.04 -9.29 11.22
N GLU A 22 -0.34 -10.47 10.70
CA GLU A 22 -1.73 -10.92 10.58
C GLU A 22 -2.46 -11.01 11.94
N ASN A 23 -3.79 -10.96 11.90
CA ASN A 23 -4.71 -11.03 13.05
C ASN A 23 -4.52 -9.89 14.08
N GLN A 24 -4.06 -8.72 13.61
CA GLN A 24 -3.95 -7.51 14.40
C GLN A 24 -4.80 -6.39 13.78
N PRO A 25 -5.33 -5.46 14.59
CA PRO A 25 -5.97 -4.26 14.05
C PRO A 25 -5.00 -3.49 13.17
N VAL A 26 -5.48 -3.01 12.02
CA VAL A 26 -4.69 -2.14 11.14
C VAL A 26 -4.30 -0.89 11.92
N THR A 27 -3.00 -0.66 12.08
CA THR A 27 -2.46 0.54 12.74
C THR A 27 -2.16 1.65 11.72
N GLU A 28 -1.97 2.88 12.21
CA GLU A 28 -1.61 4.03 11.37
C GLU A 28 -0.24 4.57 11.81
N PRO A 29 0.86 4.30 11.06
CA PRO A 29 0.95 3.47 9.83
C PRO A 29 1.03 1.97 10.11
N PHE A 30 0.60 1.13 9.15
CA PHE A 30 0.65 -0.33 9.27
C PHE A 30 1.98 -0.94 8.78
N GLY A 31 2.87 -0.13 8.23
CA GLY A 31 4.08 -0.61 7.60
C GLY A 31 4.91 0.50 6.97
N THR A 32 6.06 0.11 6.43
CA THR A 32 7.03 1.00 5.79
C THR A 32 7.56 0.39 4.50
N VAL A 33 7.76 1.24 3.50
CA VAL A 33 8.45 0.92 2.24
C VAL A 33 9.71 1.77 2.17
N GLU A 34 10.86 1.12 2.07
CA GLU A 34 12.17 1.75 1.94
C GLU A 34 12.66 1.63 0.49
N SER A 35 13.21 2.73 -0.01
CA SER A 35 13.72 2.85 -1.36
C SER A 35 15.02 3.66 -1.37
N THR A 36 15.65 3.72 -2.54
CA THR A 36 16.89 4.48 -2.73
C THR A 36 16.75 5.98 -2.42
N LYS A 37 15.52 6.53 -2.40
CA LYS A 37 15.25 7.95 -2.13
C LYS A 37 14.73 8.20 -0.72
N GLY A 38 14.37 7.17 0.05
CA GLY A 38 13.99 7.33 1.45
C GLY A 38 13.07 6.24 1.98
N VAL A 39 12.50 6.51 3.15
CA VAL A 39 11.56 5.62 3.82
C VAL A 39 10.18 6.27 3.83
N SER A 40 9.18 5.55 3.38
CA SER A 40 7.78 5.99 3.36
C SER A 40 6.94 5.11 4.28
N GLU A 41 6.15 5.75 5.14
CA GLU A 41 5.13 5.08 5.94
C GLU A 41 3.90 4.79 5.07
N VAL A 42 3.28 3.61 5.27
CA VAL A 42 2.10 3.20 4.51
C VAL A 42 0.87 3.20 5.40
N PHE A 43 -0.20 3.81 4.89
CA PHE A 43 -1.46 3.98 5.58
C PHE A 43 -2.57 3.22 4.86
N SER A 44 -3.42 2.54 5.62
CA SER A 44 -4.54 1.81 5.07
C SER A 44 -5.68 2.78 4.73
N PRO A 45 -6.36 2.62 3.58
CA PRO A 45 -7.56 3.40 3.27
C PRO A 45 -8.80 2.92 4.04
N VAL A 46 -8.72 1.78 4.72
CA VAL A 46 -9.84 1.16 5.46
C VAL A 46 -9.40 0.77 6.87
N THR A 47 -10.33 0.84 7.81
CA THR A 47 -10.17 0.37 9.18
C THR A 47 -10.56 -1.11 9.26
N GLY A 48 -9.94 -1.87 10.17
CA GLY A 48 -10.24 -3.30 10.27
C GLY A 48 -9.12 -4.11 10.91
N GLU A 49 -9.10 -5.40 10.61
CA GLU A 49 -8.07 -6.35 11.03
C GLU A 49 -7.26 -6.86 9.81
N ILE A 50 -5.96 -7.03 9.97
CA ILE A 50 -5.08 -7.59 8.93
C ILE A 50 -5.41 -9.09 8.81
N ALA A 51 -5.97 -9.48 7.67
CA ALA A 51 -6.34 -10.85 7.36
C ALA A 51 -5.18 -11.64 6.76
N GLU A 52 -4.34 -10.99 5.95
CA GLU A 52 -3.19 -11.61 5.27
C GLU A 52 -2.08 -10.58 5.06
N THR A 53 -0.83 -11.01 5.12
CA THR A 53 0.36 -10.19 4.80
C THR A 53 1.18 -10.85 3.71
N ASN A 54 1.77 -10.05 2.82
CA ASN A 54 2.62 -10.59 1.76
C ASN A 54 4.06 -10.76 2.24
N GLU A 55 4.33 -11.84 2.98
CA GLU A 55 5.67 -12.16 3.50
C GLU A 55 6.73 -12.29 2.39
N ALA A 56 6.32 -12.61 1.16
CA ALA A 56 7.26 -12.74 0.03
C ALA A 56 7.99 -11.43 -0.29
N LEU A 57 7.40 -10.28 0.06
CA LEU A 57 8.00 -8.95 -0.16
C LEU A 57 9.15 -8.62 0.80
N GLU A 58 9.29 -9.36 1.91
CA GLU A 58 10.45 -9.23 2.79
C GLU A 58 11.72 -9.80 2.14
N ASP A 59 11.56 -10.89 1.38
CA ASP A 59 12.64 -11.55 0.65
C ASP A 59 12.87 -10.93 -0.74
N ASP A 60 11.79 -10.55 -1.43
CA ASP A 60 11.81 -9.99 -2.78
C ASP A 60 10.85 -8.79 -2.92
N PRO A 61 11.34 -7.55 -2.76
CA PRO A 61 10.53 -6.35 -2.90
C PRO A 61 10.31 -5.91 -4.36
N GLU A 62 10.90 -6.57 -5.36
CA GLU A 62 10.80 -6.20 -6.78
C GLU A 62 9.35 -6.08 -7.30
N PRO A 63 8.40 -6.97 -6.91
CA PRO A 63 7.02 -6.92 -7.40
C PRO A 63 6.28 -5.62 -7.09
N ILE A 64 6.68 -4.88 -6.03
CA ILE A 64 6.09 -3.57 -5.73
C ILE A 64 6.26 -2.59 -6.90
N ASN A 65 7.39 -2.66 -7.63
CA ASN A 65 7.66 -1.74 -8.73
C ASN A 65 7.11 -2.23 -10.07
N GLY A 66 7.03 -3.55 -10.27
CA GLY A 66 6.63 -4.15 -11.55
C GLY A 66 5.14 -4.55 -11.65
N ASP A 67 4.54 -4.99 -10.54
CA ASP A 67 3.21 -5.60 -10.51
C ASP A 67 2.47 -5.33 -9.17
N CYS A 68 2.35 -4.04 -8.80
CA CYS A 68 1.77 -3.62 -7.52
C CYS A 68 0.32 -4.03 -7.27
N TYR A 69 -0.43 -4.37 -8.32
CA TYR A 69 -1.82 -4.85 -8.21
C TYR A 69 -1.94 -6.37 -8.31
N GLY A 70 -0.89 -7.06 -8.74
CA GLY A 70 -0.80 -8.51 -8.80
C GLY A 70 0.06 -9.02 -7.65
N GLU A 71 1.30 -9.39 -7.93
CA GLU A 71 2.22 -9.99 -6.94
C GLU A 71 2.73 -9.01 -5.87
N GLY A 72 2.68 -7.70 -6.12
CA GLY A 72 3.18 -6.64 -5.22
C GLY A 72 2.16 -6.10 -4.19
N TRP A 73 1.13 -6.87 -3.84
CA TRP A 73 0.18 -6.47 -2.79
C TRP A 73 0.83 -6.50 -1.41
N LEU A 74 0.40 -5.63 -0.48
CA LEU A 74 1.03 -5.51 0.85
C LEU A 74 0.30 -6.31 1.94
N ILE A 75 -0.99 -5.99 2.13
CA ILE A 75 -1.85 -6.60 3.14
C ILE A 75 -3.26 -6.80 2.57
N VAL A 76 -3.97 -7.80 3.09
CA VAL A 76 -5.43 -7.96 2.96
C VAL A 76 -6.05 -7.57 4.30
N VAL A 77 -7.10 -6.76 4.27
CA VAL A 77 -7.80 -6.28 5.47
C VAL A 77 -9.23 -6.81 5.47
N ASP A 78 -9.68 -7.33 6.62
CA ASP A 78 -11.10 -7.53 6.91
C ASP A 78 -11.67 -6.23 7.52
N PRO A 79 -12.46 -5.47 6.75
CA PRO A 79 -12.81 -4.11 7.13
C PRO A 79 -13.91 -4.07 8.18
N ALA A 80 -13.77 -3.16 9.14
CA ALA A 80 -14.76 -2.96 10.20
C ALA A 80 -16.04 -2.27 9.69
N ASP A 81 -15.91 -1.29 8.79
CA ASP A 81 -17.03 -0.59 8.14
C ASP A 81 -16.64 -0.13 6.73
N MET A 82 -16.83 -1.04 5.77
CA MET A 82 -16.45 -0.79 4.37
C MET A 82 -17.18 0.42 3.76
N ASP A 83 -18.47 0.60 4.06
CA ASP A 83 -19.25 1.68 3.45
C ASP A 83 -18.75 3.04 3.93
N ALA A 84 -18.50 3.20 5.23
CA ALA A 84 -17.98 4.44 5.79
C ALA A 84 -16.54 4.74 5.35
N ASP A 85 -15.67 3.73 5.30
CA ASP A 85 -14.26 3.91 4.94
C ASP A 85 -14.10 4.34 3.47
N LEU A 86 -14.94 3.80 2.58
CA LEU A 86 -14.88 4.13 1.15
C LEU A 86 -15.32 5.57 0.83
N GLU A 87 -16.11 6.23 1.68
CA GLU A 87 -16.56 7.63 1.45
C GLU A 87 -15.39 8.61 1.32
N ASN A 88 -14.24 8.32 1.95
CA ASN A 88 -13.05 9.16 1.91
C ASN A 88 -12.01 8.71 0.87
N THR A 89 -12.35 7.75 0.02
CA THR A 89 -11.47 7.24 -1.04
C THR A 89 -11.84 7.82 -2.39
N GLN A 90 -10.86 7.84 -3.31
CA GLN A 90 -11.09 8.27 -4.69
C GLN A 90 -11.31 7.05 -5.57
N SER A 91 -12.22 7.17 -6.54
CA SER A 91 -12.29 6.19 -7.62
C SER A 91 -11.03 6.22 -8.48
N ALA A 92 -10.72 5.11 -9.16
CA ALA A 92 -9.59 5.04 -10.08
C ALA A 92 -9.61 6.16 -11.14
N LYS A 93 -10.80 6.55 -11.61
CA LYS A 93 -10.95 7.64 -12.58
C LYS A 93 -10.59 9.00 -11.98
N GLU A 94 -11.08 9.29 -10.77
CA GLU A 94 -10.78 10.55 -10.08
C GLU A 94 -9.28 10.65 -9.78
N HIS A 95 -8.67 9.57 -9.31
CA HIS A 95 -7.24 9.52 -9.04
C HIS A 95 -6.41 9.75 -10.31
N ALA A 96 -6.77 9.09 -11.41
CA ALA A 96 -6.09 9.27 -12.69
C ALA A 96 -6.20 10.70 -13.26
N GLU A 97 -7.31 11.41 -12.99
CA GLU A 97 -7.44 12.83 -13.34
C GLU A 97 -6.60 13.72 -12.42
N TRP A 98 -6.58 13.43 -11.11
CA TRP A 98 -5.76 14.15 -10.13
C TRP A 98 -4.26 14.07 -10.46
N LEU A 99 -3.76 12.89 -10.84
CA LEU A 99 -2.36 12.70 -11.26
C LEU A 99 -1.95 13.59 -12.43
N LYS A 100 -2.87 13.98 -13.32
CA LYS A 100 -2.57 14.90 -14.45
C LYS A 100 -2.44 16.36 -14.02
N THR A 101 -2.78 16.67 -12.77
CA THR A 101 -2.70 18.02 -12.21
C THR A 101 -1.41 18.29 -11.44
N LEU A 102 -0.67 17.22 -11.11
CA LEU A 102 0.67 17.27 -10.54
C LEU A 102 1.72 17.60 -11.62
#